data_AF-A0A6A5THX1-F1
#
_entry.id   AF-A0A6A5THX1-F1
#
_cell.length_a   1.000
_cell.length_b   1.000
_cell.length_c   1.000
_cell.angle_alpha   90.00
_cell.angle_beta   90.00
_cell.angle_gamma   90.00
#
_symmetry.space_group_name_H-M   'P 1'
#
loop_
_entity.id
_entity.type
_entity.pdbx_description
1 polymer ?
#
loop_
_entity_poly.entity_id
_entity_poly.type
_entity_poly.pdbx_seq_one_letter_code
_entity_poly.pdbx_strand_id
1 'polypeptide(L)'
;MPTVKRKKSLPPPTAPKPAHFQTRKPKPRAPTRHTVAPLKFFDTIDKPEQRQISGAARWFGYFEQERVQNQLPKPANKKNERIKIAVLDTGIDLENPWIYNHICKIRCRPNEIACKDIDAKVTKSQYLDDADIGNIADAIRHFATENDRVDIINLSFGFPKYDKRLKPIREAVQYARAKNVLIFAAAGNEGGNHGMFWPAKLHEVGDVISIHASDSDGNASSFNPTPGLGGPICTLGEAVPSCELDERNLAVHRSSTSFATPIAVAIAAIVLGFVGNVGMEGVPEDFESLKERLRTKAGMERVLRTTCVLADEKRRAKFSYITPWFLLDIEECSRIHIIANELRGIPE
;
A
#
# COMPACT_ATOMS: atom_id res chain seq x y z
N MET A 1 -11.71 -115.41 7.17
CA MET A 1 -12.55 -114.19 7.22
C MET A 1 -11.66 -112.97 7.34
N PRO A 2 -11.67 -112.04 6.37
CA PRO A 2 -11.31 -110.65 6.61
C PRO A 2 -12.50 -109.72 6.32
N THR A 3 -12.73 -108.84 7.29
CA THR A 3 -13.83 -107.89 7.41
C THR A 3 -13.77 -106.77 6.37
N VAL A 4 -14.88 -106.61 5.66
CA VAL A 4 -15.23 -105.42 4.86
C VAL A 4 -15.55 -104.26 5.81
N LYS A 5 -14.83 -103.14 5.71
CA LYS A 5 -15.27 -101.84 6.27
C LYS A 5 -15.07 -100.69 5.26
N ARG A 6 -16.20 -100.39 4.59
CA ARG A 6 -16.77 -99.11 4.16
C ARG A 6 -15.82 -97.96 3.74
N LYS A 7 -15.85 -97.66 2.43
CA LYS A 7 -15.46 -96.37 1.84
C LYS A 7 -16.28 -95.22 2.48
N LYS A 8 -15.60 -94.20 3.01
CA LYS A 8 -16.23 -92.92 3.39
C LYS A 8 -16.38 -92.05 2.14
N SER A 9 -17.61 -91.62 1.88
CA SER A 9 -17.98 -90.65 0.85
C SER A 9 -17.49 -89.25 1.19
N LEU A 10 -16.92 -88.54 0.21
CA LEU A 10 -16.58 -87.12 0.31
C LEU A 10 -17.86 -86.26 0.35
N PRO A 11 -17.89 -85.16 1.12
CA PRO A 11 -19.03 -84.26 1.18
C PRO A 11 -19.16 -83.42 -0.11
N PRO A 12 -20.38 -82.98 -0.48
CA PRO A 12 -20.61 -82.17 -1.67
C PRO A 12 -20.02 -80.75 -1.51
N PRO A 13 -19.65 -80.08 -2.63
CA PRO A 13 -19.08 -78.75 -2.58
C PRO A 13 -20.11 -77.73 -2.07
N THR A 14 -19.71 -76.94 -1.07
CA THR A 14 -20.51 -75.86 -0.50
C THR A 14 -20.75 -74.75 -1.52
N ALA A 15 -22.01 -74.38 -1.73
CA ALA A 15 -22.40 -73.24 -2.57
C ALA A 15 -21.77 -71.92 -2.06
N PRO A 16 -21.40 -71.00 -2.97
CA PRO A 16 -20.81 -69.71 -2.59
C PRO A 16 -21.86 -68.86 -1.85
N LYS A 17 -21.47 -68.30 -0.70
CA LYS A 17 -22.30 -67.38 0.07
C LYS A 17 -22.62 -66.13 -0.76
N PRO A 18 -23.84 -65.57 -0.70
CA PRO A 18 -24.17 -64.33 -1.38
C PRO A 18 -23.30 -63.19 -0.82
N ALA A 19 -22.66 -62.45 -1.71
CA ALA A 19 -21.92 -61.25 -1.35
C ALA A 19 -22.89 -60.24 -0.73
N HIS A 20 -22.73 -59.94 0.55
CA HIS A 20 -23.40 -58.80 1.17
C HIS A 20 -22.88 -57.53 0.49
N PHE A 21 -23.68 -57.01 -0.44
CA PHE A 21 -23.55 -55.65 -0.95
C PHE A 21 -23.93 -54.69 0.19
N GLN A 22 -22.98 -54.43 1.09
CA GLN A 22 -23.08 -53.26 1.95
C GLN A 22 -22.94 -52.05 1.03
N THR A 23 -24.06 -51.40 0.72
CA THR A 23 -24.07 -50.04 0.23
C THR A 23 -23.34 -49.18 1.27
N ARG A 24 -22.05 -48.93 1.05
CA ARG A 24 -21.32 -47.91 1.80
C ARG A 24 -22.05 -46.60 1.52
N LYS A 25 -22.87 -46.15 2.49
CA LYS A 25 -23.26 -44.73 2.53
C LYS A 25 -21.95 -43.94 2.40
N PRO A 26 -21.86 -42.97 1.48
CA PRO A 26 -20.66 -42.15 1.40
C PRO A 26 -20.43 -41.57 2.79
N LYS A 27 -19.28 -41.89 3.40
CA LYS A 27 -18.82 -41.15 4.58
C LYS A 27 -18.91 -39.67 4.19
N PRO A 28 -19.54 -38.79 4.99
CA PRO A 28 -19.42 -37.37 4.73
C PRO A 28 -17.92 -37.09 4.61
N ARG A 29 -17.49 -36.64 3.44
CA ARG A 29 -16.14 -36.13 3.27
C ARG A 29 -16.03 -35.06 4.35
N ALA A 30 -15.19 -35.30 5.36
CA ALA A 30 -14.78 -34.23 6.25
C ALA A 30 -14.35 -33.10 5.31
N PRO A 31 -14.90 -31.88 5.46
CA PRO A 31 -14.45 -30.78 4.62
C PRO A 31 -12.93 -30.77 4.78
N THR A 32 -12.21 -30.91 3.68
CA THR A 32 -10.81 -30.52 3.61
C THR A 32 -10.81 -29.05 3.98
N ARG A 33 -10.68 -28.80 5.28
CA ARG A 33 -10.44 -27.49 5.85
C ARG A 33 -9.02 -27.21 5.39
N HIS A 34 -8.89 -26.74 4.15
CA HIS A 34 -7.85 -25.79 3.84
C HIS A 34 -8.12 -24.65 4.80
N THR A 35 -7.52 -24.73 5.98
CA THR A 35 -7.41 -23.60 6.88
C THR A 35 -6.50 -22.64 6.13
N VAL A 36 -7.10 -21.87 5.22
CA VAL A 36 -6.48 -20.66 4.71
C VAL A 36 -6.16 -19.86 5.97
N ALA A 37 -4.88 -19.62 6.22
CA ALA A 37 -4.49 -18.79 7.34
C ALA A 37 -5.25 -17.46 7.24
N PRO A 38 -5.80 -16.93 8.34
CA PRO A 38 -6.54 -15.68 8.28
C PRO A 38 -5.62 -14.60 7.72
N LEU A 39 -6.08 -13.93 6.65
CA LEU A 39 -5.29 -12.93 5.94
C LEU A 39 -5.15 -11.70 6.83
N LYS A 40 -3.90 -11.27 7.00
CA LYS A 40 -3.60 -10.07 7.79
C LYS A 40 -3.95 -8.82 7.00
N PHE A 41 -4.35 -7.79 7.73
CA PHE A 41 -4.57 -6.43 7.25
C PHE A 41 -3.26 -5.77 6.82
N PHE A 42 -2.15 -6.13 7.48
CA PHE A 42 -0.79 -5.83 7.06
C PHE A 42 0.05 -7.11 7.02
N ASP A 43 0.68 -7.33 5.89
CA ASP A 43 1.57 -8.45 5.58
C ASP A 43 3.03 -7.98 5.65
N THR A 44 3.55 -7.83 6.88
CA THR A 44 4.94 -7.37 7.13
C THR A 44 5.95 -8.51 7.16
N ILE A 45 7.15 -8.25 6.60
CA ILE A 45 8.33 -9.08 6.85
C ILE A 45 9.09 -8.47 8.03
N ASP A 46 9.15 -9.21 9.14
CA ASP A 46 9.51 -8.66 10.44
C ASP A 46 11.01 -8.70 10.80
N LYS A 47 11.86 -9.31 9.96
CA LYS A 47 13.30 -9.50 10.25
C LYS A 47 14.19 -9.25 9.02
N PRO A 48 14.37 -7.99 8.60
CA PRO A 48 15.27 -7.66 7.51
C PRO A 48 16.74 -7.95 7.87
N GLU A 49 17.55 -8.26 6.86
CA GLU A 49 18.98 -8.46 7.03
C GLU A 49 19.70 -7.13 7.33
N GLN A 50 20.86 -7.20 8.00
CA GLN A 50 21.64 -6.00 8.34
C GLN A 50 22.00 -5.15 7.12
N ARG A 51 22.28 -5.79 5.97
CA ARG A 51 22.57 -5.09 4.71
C ARG A 51 21.37 -4.25 4.25
N GLN A 52 20.15 -4.78 4.36
CA GLN A 52 18.94 -4.06 3.98
C GLN A 52 18.72 -2.86 4.92
N ILE A 53 18.94 -3.05 6.23
CA ILE A 53 18.84 -1.97 7.23
C ILE A 53 19.83 -0.84 6.92
N SER A 54 21.11 -1.17 6.67
CA SER A 54 22.12 -0.16 6.29
C SER A 54 21.79 0.51 4.95
N GLY A 55 21.22 -0.25 4.01
CA GLY A 55 20.73 0.28 2.74
C GLY A 55 19.61 1.30 2.91
N ALA A 56 18.59 0.97 3.70
CA ALA A 56 17.47 1.86 4.01
C ALA A 56 17.94 3.13 4.74
N ALA A 57 18.85 3.00 5.73
CA ALA A 57 19.44 4.15 6.42
C ALA A 57 20.17 5.08 5.44
N ARG A 58 20.97 4.54 4.51
CA ARG A 58 21.62 5.31 3.45
C ARG A 58 20.60 5.97 2.52
N TRP A 59 19.50 5.29 2.22
CA TRP A 59 18.42 5.83 1.38
C TRP A 59 17.81 7.10 2.02
N PHE A 60 17.48 7.05 3.31
CA PHE A 60 17.02 8.24 4.04
C PHE A 60 18.11 9.32 4.15
N GLY A 61 19.38 8.91 4.29
CA GLY A 61 20.52 9.82 4.31
C GLY A 61 20.67 10.70 3.07
N TYR A 62 20.06 10.36 1.92
CA TYR A 62 20.01 11.25 0.77
C TYR A 62 19.17 12.52 1.03
N PHE A 63 18.13 12.44 1.85
CA PHE A 63 17.37 13.64 2.25
C PHE A 63 18.18 14.55 3.16
N GLU A 64 19.07 14.00 3.99
CA GLU A 64 19.90 14.79 4.92
C GLU A 64 21.02 15.57 4.23
N GLN A 65 21.23 15.36 2.93
CA GLN A 65 22.24 16.09 2.17
C GLN A 65 21.83 17.56 2.02
N GLU A 66 22.76 18.47 2.27
CA GLU A 66 22.52 19.92 2.22
C GLU A 66 21.92 20.37 0.87
N ARG A 67 22.43 19.82 -0.24
CA ARG A 67 21.90 20.09 -1.59
C ARG A 67 20.41 19.74 -1.75
N VAL A 68 19.92 18.73 -1.03
CA VAL A 68 18.52 18.31 -1.07
C VAL A 68 17.69 19.15 -0.09
N GLN A 69 18.18 19.33 1.14
CA GLN A 69 17.51 20.14 2.17
C GLN A 69 17.24 21.59 1.70
N ASN A 70 18.22 22.21 1.02
CA ASN A 70 18.09 23.56 0.50
C ASN A 70 17.03 23.70 -0.60
N GLN A 71 16.66 22.59 -1.24
CA GLN A 71 15.72 22.54 -2.36
C GLN A 71 14.32 22.07 -1.95
N LEU A 72 14.14 21.64 -0.70
CA LEU A 72 12.83 21.25 -0.17
C LEU A 72 11.91 22.47 -0.03
N PRO A 73 10.61 22.31 -0.30
CA PRO A 73 9.66 23.40 -0.15
C PRO A 73 9.58 23.84 1.31
N LYS A 74 9.69 25.16 1.52
CA LYS A 74 9.50 25.74 2.84
C LYS A 74 8.04 25.53 3.31
N PRO A 75 7.81 25.20 4.59
CA PRO A 75 6.45 25.09 5.11
C PRO A 75 5.68 26.40 4.91
N ALA A 76 4.44 26.31 4.42
CA ALA A 76 3.59 27.50 4.30
C ALA A 76 3.37 28.15 5.68
N ASN A 77 3.41 29.49 5.69
CA ASN A 77 3.24 30.30 6.90
C ASN A 77 1.82 30.13 7.46
N LYS A 78 0.79 30.15 6.61
CA LYS A 78 -0.59 29.96 7.06
C LYS A 78 -0.95 28.48 7.12
N LYS A 79 -1.64 28.09 8.18
CA LYS A 79 -2.01 26.69 8.45
C LYS A 79 -2.93 26.09 7.39
N ASN A 80 -3.76 26.91 6.73
CA ASN A 80 -4.67 26.50 5.66
C ASN A 80 -3.98 26.29 4.30
N GLU A 81 -2.79 26.84 4.12
CA GLU A 81 -1.97 26.71 2.89
C GLU A 81 -1.01 25.50 2.96
N ARG A 82 -0.90 24.84 4.11
CA ARG A 82 -0.07 23.64 4.27
C ARG A 82 -0.72 22.43 3.63
N ILE A 83 0.09 21.61 2.95
CA ILE A 83 -0.33 20.30 2.44
C ILE A 83 -0.80 19.42 3.60
N LYS A 84 -2.02 18.91 3.49
CA LYS A 84 -2.65 18.03 4.48
C LYS A 84 -2.70 16.61 3.95
N ILE A 85 -2.35 15.66 4.81
CA ILE A 85 -2.32 14.23 4.48
C ILE A 85 -3.19 13.51 5.51
N ALA A 86 -4.16 12.74 5.05
CA ALA A 86 -4.90 11.80 5.88
C ALA A 86 -4.24 10.42 5.80
N VAL A 87 -3.93 9.82 6.95
CA VAL A 87 -3.39 8.46 7.05
C VAL A 87 -4.47 7.59 7.67
N LEU A 88 -4.98 6.63 6.90
CA LEU A 88 -5.97 5.67 7.39
C LEU A 88 -5.24 4.36 7.72
N ASP A 89 -5.15 4.07 9.01
CA ASP A 89 -4.42 2.93 9.57
C ASP A 89 -5.13 2.41 10.86
N THR A 90 -4.52 1.44 11.53
CA THR A 90 -4.95 0.79 12.78
C THR A 90 -4.82 1.64 14.04
N GLY A 91 -4.49 2.92 13.88
CA GLY A 91 -4.26 3.85 14.98
C GLY A 91 -2.80 4.24 15.09
N ILE A 92 -2.51 5.11 16.06
CA ILE A 92 -1.17 5.66 16.30
C ILE A 92 -0.94 5.75 17.80
N ASP A 93 0.24 5.32 18.25
CA ASP A 93 0.66 5.52 19.63
C ASP A 93 1.13 6.96 19.82
N LEU A 94 0.26 7.80 20.38
CA LEU A 94 0.57 9.21 20.66
C LEU A 94 1.55 9.40 21.82
N GLU A 95 1.81 8.36 22.62
CA GLU A 95 2.74 8.43 23.76
C GLU A 95 4.17 8.09 23.34
N ASN A 96 4.35 7.54 22.14
CA ASN A 96 5.68 7.33 21.57
C ASN A 96 6.49 8.65 21.57
N PRO A 97 7.72 8.68 22.11
CA PRO A 97 8.49 9.91 22.26
C PRO A 97 8.70 10.69 20.95
N TRP A 98 8.91 9.98 19.85
CA TRP A 98 9.10 10.60 18.55
C TRP A 98 7.81 11.27 18.07
N ILE A 99 6.66 10.59 18.21
CA ILE A 99 5.34 11.10 17.81
C ILE A 99 4.92 12.26 18.73
N TYR A 100 5.12 12.12 20.04
CA TYR A 100 4.80 13.14 21.04
C TYR A 100 5.51 14.47 20.75
N ASN A 101 6.80 14.41 20.41
CA ASN A 101 7.58 15.61 20.03
C ASN A 101 7.07 16.28 18.74
N HIS A 102 6.26 15.59 17.95
CA HIS A 102 5.67 16.08 16.69
C HIS A 102 4.15 16.25 16.75
N ILE A 103 3.54 16.15 17.94
CA ILE A 103 2.08 16.08 18.12
C ILE A 103 1.35 17.30 17.52
N CYS A 104 1.98 18.48 17.52
CA CYS A 104 1.39 19.70 16.96
C CYS A 104 1.14 19.65 15.43
N LYS A 105 1.77 18.69 14.74
CA LYS A 105 1.60 18.41 13.31
C LYS A 105 0.58 17.30 13.03
N ILE A 106 0.18 16.54 14.06
CA ILE A 106 -0.68 15.37 13.95
C ILE A 106 -2.07 15.72 14.48
N ARG A 107 -3.12 15.28 13.79
CA ARG A 107 -4.49 15.42 14.26
C ARG A 107 -5.23 14.11 14.12
N CYS A 108 -5.86 13.69 15.20
CA CYS A 108 -6.72 12.52 15.25
C CYS A 108 -8.17 12.92 14.96
N ARG A 109 -8.90 12.09 14.23
CA ARG A 109 -10.33 12.26 13.93
C ARG A 109 -11.08 10.98 14.30
N PRO A 110 -12.35 11.05 14.74
CA PRO A 110 -13.22 12.24 14.79
C PRO A 110 -12.92 13.23 15.94
N ASN A 111 -12.18 12.83 16.98
CA ASN A 111 -11.72 13.69 18.08
C ASN A 111 -10.28 13.35 18.49
N GLU A 112 -9.61 14.22 19.27
CA GLU A 112 -8.20 14.04 19.66
C GLU A 112 -7.96 12.77 20.51
N ILE A 113 -9.00 12.28 21.19
CA ILE A 113 -9.00 11.06 22.01
C ILE A 113 -9.11 9.79 21.13
N ALA A 114 -9.68 9.90 19.92
CA ALA A 114 -9.95 8.76 19.04
C ALA A 114 -8.71 8.01 18.53
N CYS A 115 -7.51 8.57 18.62
CA CYS A 115 -6.30 7.81 18.28
C CYS A 115 -6.02 6.65 19.25
N LYS A 116 -6.53 6.75 20.49
CA LYS A 116 -6.44 5.70 21.51
C LYS A 116 -7.62 4.74 21.45
N ASP A 117 -8.80 5.22 21.04
CA ASP A 117 -10.02 4.43 21.01
C ASP A 117 -10.14 3.55 19.75
N ILE A 118 -10.71 2.35 19.96
CA ILE A 118 -10.93 1.32 18.94
C ILE A 118 -11.90 1.78 17.84
N ASP A 119 -12.68 2.83 18.08
CA ASP A 119 -13.79 3.26 17.23
C ASP A 119 -13.37 4.07 15.99
N ALA A 120 -12.15 4.61 15.94
CA ALA A 120 -11.61 5.28 14.74
C ALA A 120 -10.58 4.44 13.98
N LYS A 121 -10.35 3.20 14.43
CA LYS A 121 -9.44 2.29 13.75
C LYS A 121 -10.10 1.73 12.50
N VAL A 122 -9.32 1.67 11.42
CA VAL A 122 -9.70 1.02 10.16
C VAL A 122 -9.97 -0.48 10.37
N THR A 123 -9.37 -1.09 11.39
CA THR A 123 -9.67 -2.46 11.85
C THR A 123 -9.46 -2.60 13.36
N LYS A 124 -10.24 -3.48 14.00
CA LYS A 124 -10.14 -3.79 15.44
C LYS A 124 -9.07 -4.84 15.74
N SER A 125 -8.47 -5.45 14.72
CA SER A 125 -7.41 -6.45 14.85
C SER A 125 -6.43 -6.40 13.68
N GLN A 126 -5.40 -7.23 13.69
CA GLN A 126 -4.51 -7.40 12.54
C GLN A 126 -5.17 -8.13 11.34
N TYR A 127 -6.45 -8.50 11.41
CA TYR A 127 -7.13 -9.30 10.38
C TYR A 127 -8.08 -8.46 9.53
N LEU A 128 -8.21 -8.86 8.27
CA LEU A 128 -9.08 -8.19 7.29
C LEU A 128 -10.58 -8.34 7.57
N ASP A 129 -10.98 -9.42 8.24
CA ASP A 129 -12.39 -9.67 8.55
C ASP A 129 -12.93 -8.72 9.64
N ASP A 130 -12.05 -8.09 10.42
CA ASP A 130 -12.39 -7.13 11.47
C ASP A 130 -12.32 -5.66 11.00
N ALA A 131 -12.10 -5.45 9.70
CA ALA A 131 -12.07 -4.11 9.11
C ALA A 131 -13.46 -3.48 9.10
N ASP A 132 -13.58 -2.28 9.66
CA ASP A 132 -14.84 -1.55 9.69
C ASP A 132 -15.04 -0.79 8.37
N ILE A 133 -15.71 -1.45 7.43
CA ILE A 133 -15.95 -0.92 6.09
C ILE A 133 -16.68 0.44 6.14
N GLY A 134 -17.59 0.62 7.09
CA GLY A 134 -18.34 1.87 7.28
C GLY A 134 -17.41 3.00 7.67
N ASN A 135 -16.61 2.79 8.72
CA ASN A 135 -15.66 3.79 9.20
C ASN A 135 -14.62 4.17 8.14
N ILE A 136 -14.13 3.20 7.35
CA ILE A 136 -13.19 3.48 6.25
C ILE A 136 -13.84 4.37 5.20
N ALA A 137 -15.06 4.04 4.77
CA ALA A 137 -15.78 4.81 3.76
C ALA A 137 -16.09 6.23 4.27
N ASP A 138 -16.52 6.36 5.52
CA ASP A 138 -16.85 7.64 6.13
C ASP A 138 -15.61 8.51 6.33
N ALA A 139 -14.48 7.92 6.74
CA ALA A 139 -13.20 8.64 6.85
C ALA A 139 -12.73 9.19 5.49
N ILE A 140 -12.73 8.35 4.44
CA ILE A 140 -12.34 8.79 3.08
C ILE A 140 -13.26 9.91 2.60
N ARG A 141 -14.58 9.78 2.80
CA ARG A 141 -15.55 10.80 2.41
C ARG A 141 -15.36 12.10 3.21
N HIS A 142 -15.16 12.00 4.53
CA HIS A 142 -14.95 13.13 5.43
C HIS A 142 -13.75 13.99 4.99
N PHE A 143 -12.60 13.37 4.75
CA PHE A 143 -11.39 14.07 4.30
C PHE A 143 -11.46 14.61 2.87
N ALA A 144 -12.56 14.39 2.16
CA ALA A 144 -12.87 14.99 0.87
C ALA A 144 -13.98 16.07 0.93
N THR A 145 -14.54 16.34 2.12
CA THR A 145 -15.52 17.43 2.31
C THR A 145 -14.84 18.79 2.32
N GLU A 146 -15.56 19.86 1.99
CA GLU A 146 -14.99 21.21 1.85
C GLU A 146 -14.28 21.72 3.12
N ASN A 147 -14.84 21.44 4.29
CA ASN A 147 -14.31 21.92 5.57
C ASN A 147 -13.07 21.16 6.05
N ASP A 148 -13.01 19.85 5.77
CA ASP A 148 -11.95 18.95 6.24
C ASP A 148 -11.07 18.42 5.12
N ARG A 149 -11.15 19.03 3.93
CA ARG A 149 -10.44 18.55 2.73
C ARG A 149 -8.94 18.46 2.99
N VAL A 150 -8.39 17.27 2.71
CA VAL A 150 -6.96 17.01 2.62
C VAL A 150 -6.50 17.00 1.17
N ASP A 151 -5.19 17.11 0.94
CA ASP A 151 -4.60 17.03 -0.40
C ASP A 151 -4.34 15.58 -0.82
N ILE A 152 -3.96 14.73 0.15
CA ILE A 152 -3.59 13.33 -0.09
C ILE A 152 -4.22 12.42 0.98
N ILE A 153 -4.76 11.28 0.56
CA ILE A 153 -5.18 10.16 1.41
C ILE A 153 -4.22 9.00 1.21
N ASN A 154 -3.62 8.53 2.31
CA ASN A 154 -2.77 7.35 2.37
C ASN A 154 -3.58 6.14 2.87
N LEU A 155 -3.66 5.10 2.03
CA LEU A 155 -4.27 3.81 2.34
C LEU A 155 -3.16 2.75 2.41
N SER A 156 -2.49 2.64 3.55
CA SER A 156 -1.41 1.66 3.77
C SER A 156 -1.89 0.22 3.94
N PHE A 157 -3.11 -0.11 3.48
CA PHE A 157 -3.75 -1.41 3.64
C PHE A 157 -4.46 -1.85 2.36
N GLY A 158 -4.87 -3.12 2.32
CA GLY A 158 -5.68 -3.62 1.21
C GLY A 158 -6.35 -4.96 1.50
N PHE A 159 -7.43 -5.20 0.78
CA PHE A 159 -8.17 -6.46 0.72
C PHE A 159 -7.68 -7.25 -0.49
N PRO A 160 -7.51 -8.58 -0.40
CA PRO A 160 -7.00 -9.42 -1.48
C PRO A 160 -7.79 -9.32 -2.79
N LYS A 161 -9.10 -9.02 -2.70
CA LYS A 161 -9.99 -8.83 -3.84
C LYS A 161 -11.16 -7.91 -3.48
N TYR A 162 -11.79 -7.37 -4.50
CA TYR A 162 -13.05 -6.65 -4.33
C TYR A 162 -14.18 -7.59 -3.92
N ASP A 163 -14.99 -7.14 -2.97
CA ASP A 163 -16.23 -7.77 -2.53
C ASP A 163 -17.36 -6.72 -2.55
N LYS A 164 -18.60 -7.13 -2.78
CA LYS A 164 -19.75 -6.20 -2.84
C LYS A 164 -19.92 -5.40 -1.55
N ARG A 165 -19.54 -5.97 -0.40
CA ARG A 165 -19.56 -5.25 0.89
C ARG A 165 -18.65 -4.03 0.89
N LEU A 166 -17.58 -4.01 0.08
CA LEU A 166 -16.62 -2.90 -0.05
C LEU A 166 -17.12 -1.76 -0.95
N LYS A 167 -18.35 -1.86 -1.49
CA LYS A 167 -18.96 -0.80 -2.31
C LYS A 167 -18.93 0.59 -1.65
N PRO A 168 -19.22 0.77 -0.35
CA PRO A 168 -19.15 2.09 0.30
C PRO A 168 -17.76 2.74 0.20
N ILE A 169 -16.69 1.96 0.39
CA ILE A 169 -15.30 2.46 0.27
C ILE A 169 -15.02 2.86 -1.19
N ARG A 170 -15.49 2.08 -2.18
CA ARG A 170 -15.36 2.44 -3.60
C ARG A 170 -16.01 3.79 -3.90
N GLU A 171 -17.24 4.00 -3.44
CA GLU A 171 -17.97 5.26 -3.66
C GLU A 171 -17.29 6.44 -2.95
N ALA A 172 -16.74 6.22 -1.76
CA ALA A 172 -15.97 7.23 -1.05
C ALA A 172 -14.68 7.60 -1.79
N VAL A 173 -13.94 6.61 -2.33
CA VAL A 173 -12.76 6.83 -3.18
C VAL A 173 -13.11 7.67 -4.42
N GLN A 174 -14.20 7.33 -5.10
CA GLN A 174 -14.66 8.07 -6.28
C GLN A 174 -15.06 9.51 -5.93
N TYR A 175 -15.72 9.70 -4.79
CA TYR A 175 -16.06 11.02 -4.27
C TYR A 175 -14.80 11.85 -3.97
N ALA A 176 -13.81 11.28 -3.29
CA ALA A 176 -12.54 11.95 -2.99
C ALA A 176 -11.78 12.34 -4.25
N ARG A 177 -11.71 11.44 -5.24
CA ARG A 177 -11.13 11.72 -6.56
C ARG A 177 -11.84 12.88 -7.26
N ALA A 178 -13.18 12.91 -7.25
CA ALA A 178 -13.97 13.99 -7.84
C ALA A 178 -13.76 15.35 -7.14
N LYS A 179 -13.22 15.35 -5.91
CA LYS A 179 -12.84 16.55 -5.15
C LYS A 179 -11.35 16.90 -5.28
N ASN A 180 -10.65 16.29 -6.24
CA ASN A 180 -9.21 16.46 -6.50
C ASN A 180 -8.35 16.13 -5.28
N VAL A 181 -8.75 15.13 -4.50
CA VAL A 181 -7.93 14.54 -3.44
C VAL A 181 -7.18 13.35 -4.02
N LEU A 182 -5.85 13.37 -3.92
CA LEU A 182 -5.01 12.28 -4.39
C LEU A 182 -5.12 11.09 -3.42
N ILE A 183 -5.21 9.88 -3.94
CA ILE A 183 -5.33 8.66 -3.12
C ILE A 183 -4.20 7.71 -3.49
N PHE A 184 -3.43 7.30 -2.50
CA PHE A 184 -2.33 6.34 -2.62
C PHE A 184 -2.68 5.07 -1.86
N ALA A 185 -2.44 3.91 -2.45
CA ALA A 185 -2.73 2.63 -1.80
C ALA A 185 -1.61 1.60 -1.98
N ALA A 186 -1.38 0.83 -0.92
CA ALA A 186 -0.41 -0.27 -0.92
C ALA A 186 -0.82 -1.39 -1.88
N ALA A 187 0.11 -1.84 -2.74
CA ALA A 187 -0.19 -2.83 -3.77
C ALA A 187 -0.47 -4.24 -3.22
N GLY A 188 0.08 -4.60 -2.05
CA GLY A 188 0.03 -5.93 -1.43
C GLY A 188 1.40 -6.63 -1.42
N ASN A 189 1.58 -7.65 -0.57
CA ASN A 189 2.88 -8.34 -0.37
C ASN A 189 2.80 -9.87 -0.56
N GLU A 190 1.84 -10.35 -1.33
CA GLU A 190 1.62 -11.79 -1.57
C GLU A 190 2.29 -12.30 -2.87
N GLY A 191 3.17 -11.49 -3.47
CA GLY A 191 3.89 -11.84 -4.68
C GLY A 191 2.96 -12.24 -5.82
N GLY A 192 3.30 -13.32 -6.54
CA GLY A 192 2.43 -13.89 -7.56
C GLY A 192 1.23 -14.70 -7.02
N ASN A 193 1.14 -14.94 -5.71
CA ASN A 193 0.08 -15.78 -5.12
C ASN A 193 -1.27 -15.05 -5.07
N HIS A 194 -1.23 -13.73 -4.92
CA HIS A 194 -2.40 -12.86 -5.09
C HIS A 194 -2.08 -11.73 -6.07
N GLY A 195 -3.11 -11.30 -6.82
CA GLY A 195 -3.00 -10.08 -7.60
C GLY A 195 -2.89 -8.84 -6.71
N MET A 196 -2.76 -7.67 -7.34
CA MET A 196 -2.81 -6.39 -6.63
C MET A 196 -4.07 -6.28 -5.77
N PHE A 197 -3.87 -5.89 -4.51
CA PHE A 197 -4.94 -5.74 -3.53
C PHE A 197 -5.89 -4.61 -3.91
N TRP A 198 -7.11 -4.67 -3.38
CA TRP A 198 -8.11 -3.62 -3.46
C TRP A 198 -8.05 -2.78 -2.18
N PRO A 199 -7.99 -1.43 -2.20
CA PRO A 199 -8.35 -0.56 -3.31
C PRO A 199 -7.21 -0.20 -4.28
N ALA A 200 -5.97 -0.65 -4.09
CA ALA A 200 -4.88 -0.34 -5.02
C ALA A 200 -5.21 -0.72 -6.48
N LYS A 201 -5.99 -1.78 -6.69
CA LYS A 201 -6.51 -2.18 -8.01
C LYS A 201 -7.38 -1.13 -8.71
N LEU A 202 -7.94 -0.17 -7.98
CA LEU A 202 -8.63 0.98 -8.57
C LEU A 202 -7.68 1.89 -9.38
N HIS A 203 -6.37 1.68 -9.31
CA HIS A 203 -5.41 2.28 -10.23
C HIS A 203 -5.71 1.99 -11.70
N GLU A 204 -6.20 0.78 -12.02
CA GLU A 204 -6.55 0.36 -13.38
C GLU A 204 -7.66 1.22 -13.99
N VAL A 205 -8.53 1.82 -13.15
CA VAL A 205 -9.63 2.70 -13.56
C VAL A 205 -9.36 4.18 -13.26
N GLY A 206 -8.14 4.51 -12.82
CA GLY A 206 -7.69 5.88 -12.63
C GLY A 206 -8.11 6.55 -11.31
N ASP A 207 -8.65 5.81 -10.35
CA ASP A 207 -9.13 6.41 -9.08
C ASP A 207 -8.03 6.46 -7.98
N VAL A 208 -6.99 5.61 -8.08
CA VAL A 208 -5.95 5.46 -7.03
C VAL A 208 -4.54 5.35 -7.67
N ILE A 209 -3.52 5.83 -6.96
CA ILE A 209 -2.11 5.59 -7.27
C ILE A 209 -1.66 4.37 -6.47
N SER A 210 -1.37 3.25 -7.15
CA SER A 210 -0.86 2.05 -6.49
C SER A 210 0.64 2.16 -6.25
N ILE A 211 1.08 1.87 -5.02
CA ILE A 211 2.48 1.93 -4.62
C ILE A 211 3.01 0.54 -4.29
N HIS A 212 4.13 0.22 -4.92
CA HIS A 212 4.91 -0.99 -4.71
C HIS A 212 6.18 -0.69 -3.89
N ALA A 213 6.80 -1.73 -3.36
CA ALA A 213 8.01 -1.64 -2.56
C ALA A 213 9.27 -1.87 -3.40
N SER A 214 10.36 -1.25 -3.00
CA SER A 214 11.70 -1.57 -3.47
C SER A 214 12.67 -1.70 -2.30
N ASP A 215 13.81 -2.32 -2.57
CA ASP A 215 14.99 -2.14 -1.73
C ASP A 215 15.60 -0.73 -1.90
N SER A 216 16.69 -0.46 -1.17
CA SER A 216 17.40 0.82 -1.21
C SER A 216 18.14 1.09 -2.53
N ASP A 217 18.32 0.08 -3.38
CA ASP A 217 19.03 0.16 -4.66
C ASP A 217 18.04 0.25 -5.84
N GLY A 218 16.73 0.35 -5.56
CA GLY A 218 15.67 0.46 -6.55
C GLY A 218 15.27 -0.87 -7.20
N ASN A 219 15.65 -2.02 -6.63
CA ASN A 219 15.10 -3.31 -7.06
C ASN A 219 13.70 -3.48 -6.49
N ALA A 220 12.75 -3.88 -7.33
CA ALA A 220 11.41 -4.21 -6.86
C ALA A 220 11.46 -5.39 -5.88
N SER A 221 10.79 -5.25 -4.75
CA SER A 221 10.68 -6.30 -3.74
C SER A 221 10.01 -7.55 -4.29
N SER A 222 10.50 -8.72 -3.88
CA SER A 222 10.01 -10.03 -4.33
C SER A 222 8.56 -10.31 -3.95
N PHE A 223 8.08 -9.65 -2.89
CA PHE A 223 6.72 -9.77 -2.40
C PHE A 223 5.71 -8.89 -3.16
N ASN A 224 6.16 -7.99 -4.04
CA ASN A 224 5.23 -7.17 -4.82
C ASN A 224 4.33 -8.05 -5.71
N PRO A 225 3.05 -7.67 -5.88
CA PRO A 225 2.21 -8.32 -6.87
C PRO A 225 2.76 -8.08 -8.28
N THR A 226 2.36 -8.95 -9.20
CA THR A 226 2.74 -8.81 -10.61
C THR A 226 2.32 -7.43 -11.11
N PRO A 227 3.25 -6.63 -11.68
CA PRO A 227 2.95 -5.28 -12.12
C PRO A 227 1.90 -5.29 -13.23
N GLY A 228 0.88 -4.41 -13.09
CA GLY A 228 -0.12 -4.17 -14.12
C GLY A 228 0.43 -3.37 -15.32
N LEU A 229 -0.45 -3.07 -16.28
CA LEU A 229 -0.14 -2.19 -17.42
C LEU A 229 0.20 -0.77 -16.94
N GLY A 230 1.12 -0.09 -17.62
CA GLY A 230 1.54 1.28 -17.30
C GLY A 230 2.83 1.40 -16.48
N GLY A 231 3.34 0.28 -15.95
CA GLY A 231 4.57 0.20 -15.16
C GLY A 231 4.42 0.90 -13.80
N PRO A 232 4.19 0.15 -12.73
CA PRO A 232 3.83 0.74 -11.43
C PRO A 232 4.94 1.58 -10.81
N ILE A 233 4.54 2.49 -9.92
CA ILE A 233 5.46 3.27 -9.10
C ILE A 233 5.88 2.43 -7.89
N CYS A 234 7.18 2.46 -7.58
CA CYS A 234 7.70 1.91 -6.33
C CYS A 234 8.65 2.90 -5.65
N THR A 235 8.82 2.74 -4.35
CA THR A 235 9.85 3.43 -3.56
C THR A 235 10.30 2.53 -2.42
N LEU A 236 11.24 2.99 -1.59
CA LEU A 236 11.76 2.21 -0.47
C LEU A 236 10.61 1.60 0.34
N GLY A 237 10.59 0.28 0.43
CA GLY A 237 9.61 -0.47 1.23
C GLY A 237 10.22 -1.66 1.95
N GLU A 238 11.55 -1.82 1.86
CA GLU A 238 12.30 -2.84 2.59
C GLU A 238 13.12 -2.24 3.71
N ALA A 239 13.13 -2.92 4.86
CA ALA A 239 13.87 -2.54 6.04
C ALA A 239 13.67 -1.07 6.45
N VAL A 240 12.44 -0.57 6.33
CA VAL A 240 12.09 0.79 6.74
C VAL A 240 12.05 0.84 8.28
N PRO A 241 12.76 1.79 8.92
CA PRO A 241 12.70 1.96 10.37
C PRO A 241 11.31 2.42 10.77
N SER A 242 10.77 1.82 11.84
CA SER A 242 9.51 2.21 12.45
C SER A 242 9.73 2.88 13.80
N CYS A 243 8.67 3.47 14.35
CA CYS A 243 8.68 4.02 15.72
C CYS A 243 8.52 2.92 16.79
N GLU A 244 8.31 1.66 16.40
CA GLU A 244 8.26 0.50 17.29
C GLU A 244 9.68 0.17 17.79
N LEU A 245 9.79 -0.18 19.07
CA LEU A 245 11.05 -0.57 19.70
C LEU A 245 11.02 -2.05 20.06
N ASP A 246 12.14 -2.74 19.83
CA ASP A 246 12.32 -4.13 20.27
C ASP A 246 12.63 -4.20 21.79
N GLU A 247 12.77 -5.41 22.32
CA GLU A 247 13.10 -5.66 23.74
C GLU A 247 14.41 -4.99 24.20
N ARG A 248 15.25 -4.54 23.26
CA ARG A 248 16.54 -3.87 23.51
C ARG A 248 16.45 -2.36 23.28
N ASN A 249 15.26 -1.80 23.14
CA ASN A 249 15.00 -0.40 22.80
C ASN A 249 15.60 0.04 21.45
N LEU A 250 15.74 -0.89 20.50
CA LEU A 250 16.19 -0.56 19.14
C LEU A 250 14.99 -0.43 18.20
N ALA A 251 15.08 0.52 17.26
CA ALA A 251 14.07 0.72 16.25
C ALA A 251 13.85 -0.57 15.43
N VAL A 252 12.61 -1.00 15.35
CA VAL A 252 12.21 -2.17 14.60
C VAL A 252 12.09 -1.80 13.12
N HIS A 253 12.66 -2.63 12.26
CA HIS A 253 12.64 -2.43 10.82
C HIS A 253 11.69 -3.43 10.16
N ARG A 254 10.87 -2.93 9.23
CA ARG A 254 9.82 -3.72 8.57
C ARG A 254 9.92 -3.58 7.06
N SER A 255 9.44 -4.60 6.35
CA SER A 255 9.33 -4.55 4.88
C SER A 255 7.91 -4.86 4.44
N SER A 256 7.33 -3.96 3.63
CA SER A 256 6.00 -4.10 3.03
C SER A 256 5.70 -2.92 2.09
N THR A 257 4.78 -3.11 1.14
CA THR A 257 4.17 -2.02 0.36
C THR A 257 3.44 -1.00 1.23
N SER A 258 2.99 -1.36 2.44
CA SER A 258 2.40 -0.45 3.41
C SER A 258 3.38 0.61 3.93
N PHE A 259 4.68 0.30 3.97
CA PHE A 259 5.76 1.24 4.33
C PHE A 259 6.22 2.08 3.13
N ALA A 260 6.17 1.53 1.92
CA ALA A 260 6.46 2.29 0.70
C ALA A 260 5.41 3.37 0.40
N THR A 261 4.14 3.08 0.70
CA THR A 261 3.01 3.99 0.43
C THR A 261 3.15 5.37 1.10
N PRO A 262 3.39 5.49 2.43
CA PRO A 262 3.56 6.79 3.08
C PRO A 262 4.82 7.53 2.62
N ILE A 263 5.88 6.82 2.21
CA ILE A 263 7.07 7.44 1.61
C ILE A 263 6.73 8.06 0.25
N ALA A 264 5.98 7.35 -0.61
CA ALA A 264 5.51 7.91 -1.88
C ALA A 264 4.56 9.10 -1.68
N VAL A 265 3.68 9.04 -0.67
CA VAL A 265 2.81 10.15 -0.26
C VAL A 265 3.62 11.36 0.19
N ALA A 266 4.70 11.16 0.96
CA ALA A 266 5.60 12.25 1.36
C ALA A 266 6.31 12.88 0.15
N ILE A 267 6.76 12.07 -0.81
CA ILE A 267 7.34 12.56 -2.07
C ILE A 267 6.33 13.39 -2.86
N ALA A 268 5.09 12.91 -3.00
CA ALA A 268 4.01 13.65 -3.65
C ALA A 268 3.69 14.97 -2.92
N ALA A 269 3.72 14.97 -1.58
CA ALA A 269 3.54 16.19 -0.78
C ALA A 269 4.67 17.22 -1.00
N ILE A 270 5.91 16.76 -1.17
CA ILE A 270 7.04 17.63 -1.57
C ILE A 270 6.77 18.27 -2.93
N VAL A 271 6.30 17.48 -3.91
CA VAL A 271 5.93 17.99 -5.25
C VAL A 271 4.81 19.03 -5.15
N LEU A 272 3.73 18.75 -4.41
CA LEU A 272 2.64 19.70 -4.20
C LEU A 272 3.11 20.97 -3.49
N GLY A 273 3.94 20.84 -2.46
CA GLY A 273 4.51 21.97 -1.72
C GLY A 273 5.42 22.82 -2.59
N PHE A 274 6.23 22.19 -3.46
CA PHE A 274 7.06 22.90 -4.42
C PHE A 274 6.19 23.69 -5.40
N VAL A 275 5.26 23.03 -6.09
CA VAL A 275 4.37 23.66 -7.09
C VAL A 275 3.47 24.74 -6.48
N GLY A 276 3.10 24.60 -5.20
CA GLY A 276 2.33 25.62 -4.47
C GLY A 276 3.14 26.87 -4.10
N ASN A 277 4.46 26.77 -3.97
CA ASN A 277 5.33 27.82 -3.44
C ASN A 277 6.26 28.47 -4.47
N VAL A 278 6.13 28.10 -5.75
CA VAL A 278 6.98 28.60 -6.84
C VAL A 278 6.90 30.13 -6.92
N GLY A 279 8.05 30.80 -6.98
CA GLY A 279 8.11 32.24 -7.24
C GLY A 279 7.60 32.58 -8.64
N MET A 280 7.19 33.82 -8.89
CA MET A 280 6.62 34.22 -10.20
C MET A 280 7.67 34.33 -11.33
N GLU A 281 8.96 34.32 -11.00
CA GLU A 281 10.05 34.52 -11.95
C GLU A 281 10.35 33.22 -12.72
N GLY A 282 10.40 33.30 -14.06
CA GLY A 282 10.70 32.14 -14.92
C GLY A 282 9.59 31.08 -15.01
N VAL A 283 8.39 31.37 -14.50
CA VAL A 283 7.23 30.47 -14.58
C VAL A 283 6.50 30.62 -15.92
N PRO A 284 6.19 29.52 -16.62
CA PRO A 284 5.35 29.57 -17.82
C PRO A 284 3.97 30.17 -17.55
N GLU A 285 3.44 30.96 -18.48
CA GLU A 285 2.15 31.67 -18.32
C GLU A 285 0.96 30.73 -18.01
N ASP A 286 0.98 29.52 -18.55
CA ASP A 286 -0.05 28.50 -18.36
C ASP A 286 0.10 27.68 -17.08
N PHE A 287 1.20 27.85 -16.32
CA PHE A 287 1.55 26.97 -15.20
C PHE A 287 0.48 26.94 -14.09
N GLU A 288 -0.18 28.06 -13.83
CA GLU A 288 -1.24 28.13 -12.82
C GLU A 288 -2.41 27.20 -13.16
N SER A 289 -2.82 27.15 -14.44
CA SER A 289 -3.87 26.25 -14.92
C SER A 289 -3.46 24.77 -14.83
N LEU A 290 -2.15 24.48 -14.99
CA LEU A 290 -1.62 23.12 -14.92
C LEU A 290 -1.64 22.57 -13.47
N LYS A 291 -1.68 23.42 -12.45
CA LYS A 291 -1.72 22.98 -11.03
C LYS A 291 -2.94 22.12 -10.73
N GLU A 292 -4.06 22.31 -11.41
CA GLU A 292 -5.25 21.46 -11.25
C GLU A 292 -5.00 20.05 -11.80
N ARG A 293 -4.32 19.95 -12.95
CA ARG A 293 -3.94 18.67 -13.55
C ARG A 293 -3.01 17.86 -12.64
N LEU A 294 -2.13 18.53 -11.90
CA LEU A 294 -1.25 17.88 -10.92
C LEU A 294 -2.02 17.17 -9.80
N ARG A 295 -3.20 17.69 -9.42
CA ARG A 295 -4.05 17.07 -8.39
C ARG A 295 -4.87 15.88 -8.89
N THR A 296 -4.72 15.52 -10.16
CA THR A 296 -5.29 14.29 -10.71
C THR A 296 -4.32 13.12 -10.55
N LYS A 297 -4.85 11.89 -10.51
CA LYS A 297 -4.06 10.66 -10.55
C LYS A 297 -3.05 10.67 -11.70
N ALA A 298 -3.49 11.02 -12.91
CA ALA A 298 -2.66 11.00 -14.11
C ALA A 298 -1.53 12.03 -14.04
N GLY A 299 -1.83 13.26 -13.61
CA GLY A 299 -0.83 14.33 -13.49
C GLY A 299 0.20 14.05 -12.40
N MET A 300 -0.25 13.65 -11.20
CA MET A 300 0.66 13.31 -10.11
C MET A 300 1.56 12.13 -10.49
N GLU A 301 1.02 11.05 -11.08
CA GLU A 301 1.87 9.93 -11.52
C GLU A 301 2.87 10.34 -12.58
N ARG A 302 2.50 11.25 -13.49
CA ARG A 302 3.42 11.70 -14.51
C ARG A 302 4.59 12.47 -13.91
N VAL A 303 4.31 13.39 -12.99
CA VAL A 303 5.35 14.13 -12.29
C VAL A 303 6.18 13.23 -11.37
N LEU A 304 5.57 12.29 -10.65
CA LEU A 304 6.35 11.32 -9.87
C LEU A 304 7.31 10.51 -10.75
N ARG A 305 6.94 10.20 -11.99
CA ARG A 305 7.83 9.50 -12.92
C ARG A 305 9.04 10.32 -13.36
N THR A 306 9.01 11.65 -13.29
CA THR A 306 10.21 12.47 -13.55
C THR A 306 11.22 12.39 -12.41
N THR A 307 10.78 11.97 -11.21
CA THR A 307 11.67 11.68 -10.06
C THR A 307 12.29 10.28 -10.13
N CYS A 308 11.98 9.50 -11.16
CA CYS A 308 12.49 8.14 -11.28
C CYS A 308 13.95 8.11 -11.70
N VAL A 309 14.69 7.15 -11.14
CA VAL A 309 15.99 6.77 -11.70
C VAL A 309 15.76 5.95 -12.97
N LEU A 310 16.26 6.46 -14.10
CA LEU A 310 16.34 5.70 -15.34
C LEU A 310 17.82 5.42 -15.63
N ALA A 311 18.22 4.15 -15.53
CA ALA A 311 19.52 3.72 -16.04
C ALA A 311 19.35 3.41 -17.53
N ASP A 312 20.14 4.05 -18.39
CA ASP A 312 20.05 3.92 -19.86
C ASP A 312 18.62 4.12 -20.41
N GLU A 313 17.88 5.09 -19.87
CA GLU A 313 16.47 5.38 -20.19
C GLU A 313 15.48 4.22 -19.93
N LYS A 314 15.94 3.16 -19.24
CA LYS A 314 15.16 1.96 -18.97
C LYS A 314 14.71 1.88 -17.52
N ARG A 315 13.47 1.41 -17.35
CA ARG A 315 12.90 1.08 -16.04
C ARG A 315 13.51 -0.22 -15.53
N ARG A 316 14.09 -0.18 -14.33
CA ARG A 316 14.59 -1.37 -13.65
C ARG A 316 13.41 -2.28 -13.29
N ALA A 317 13.42 -3.51 -13.79
CA ALA A 317 12.36 -4.51 -13.58
C ALA A 317 10.93 -4.05 -13.97
N LYS A 318 10.76 -3.11 -14.91
CA LYS A 318 9.47 -2.50 -15.32
C LYS A 318 8.80 -1.60 -14.27
N PHE A 319 9.45 -1.36 -13.13
CA PHE A 319 8.98 -0.45 -12.10
C PHE A 319 9.56 0.96 -12.29
N SER A 320 8.76 1.96 -11.93
CA SER A 320 9.17 3.35 -11.82
C SER A 320 9.58 3.62 -10.37
N TYR A 321 10.87 3.43 -10.08
CA TYR A 321 11.45 3.67 -8.78
C TYR A 321 11.64 5.17 -8.52
N ILE A 322 10.79 5.75 -7.67
CA ILE A 322 10.77 7.18 -7.37
C ILE A 322 11.74 7.55 -6.25
N THR A 323 12.52 8.60 -6.52
CA THR A 323 13.57 9.12 -5.63
C THR A 323 13.66 10.64 -5.80
N PRO A 324 13.14 11.45 -4.86
CA PRO A 324 12.90 12.86 -5.11
C PRO A 324 14.19 13.67 -5.32
N TRP A 325 15.32 13.24 -4.77
CA TRP A 325 16.56 14.01 -4.85
C TRP A 325 17.07 14.21 -6.27
N PHE A 326 16.74 13.36 -7.25
CA PHE A 326 17.12 13.61 -8.65
C PHE A 326 16.36 14.79 -9.25
N LEU A 327 15.09 14.94 -8.92
CA LEU A 327 14.33 16.11 -9.34
C LEU A 327 14.76 17.34 -8.53
N LEU A 328 14.98 17.20 -7.21
CA LEU A 328 15.36 18.31 -6.34
C LEU A 328 16.75 18.89 -6.64
N ASP A 329 17.66 18.10 -7.20
CA ASP A 329 19.01 18.56 -7.59
C ASP A 329 19.01 19.45 -8.85
N ILE A 330 17.88 19.50 -9.56
CA ILE A 330 17.70 20.36 -10.73
C ILE A 330 17.33 21.77 -10.28
N GLU A 331 17.86 22.78 -10.96
CA GLU A 331 17.52 24.18 -10.71
C GLU A 331 16.01 24.42 -10.75
N GLU A 332 15.49 25.28 -9.86
CA GLU A 332 14.08 25.60 -9.72
C GLU A 332 13.37 25.91 -11.05
N CYS A 333 13.90 26.85 -11.84
CA CYS A 333 13.37 27.19 -13.16
C CYS A 333 13.21 25.98 -14.08
N SER A 334 14.22 25.10 -14.09
CA SER A 334 14.22 23.88 -14.89
C SER A 334 13.21 22.86 -14.36
N ARG A 335 13.07 22.70 -13.03
CA ARG A 335 12.05 21.82 -12.41
C ARG A 335 10.63 22.24 -12.81
N ILE A 336 10.35 23.54 -12.79
CA ILE A 336 9.05 24.09 -13.19
C ILE A 336 8.74 23.73 -14.64
N HIS A 337 9.69 23.94 -15.56
CA HIS A 337 9.49 23.62 -16.97
C HIS A 337 9.29 22.13 -17.21
N ILE A 338 10.04 21.25 -16.52
CA ILE A 338 9.85 19.80 -16.59
C ILE A 338 8.43 19.44 -16.13
N ILE A 339 7.99 19.95 -14.98
CA ILE A 339 6.64 19.70 -14.45
C ILE A 339 5.57 20.23 -15.41
N ALA A 340 5.72 21.45 -15.91
CA ALA A 340 4.78 22.06 -16.85
C ALA A 340 4.63 21.21 -18.12
N ASN A 341 5.75 20.78 -18.71
CA ASN A 341 5.76 19.95 -19.91
C ASN A 341 5.03 18.61 -19.70
N GLU A 342 5.26 17.95 -18.58
CA GLU A 342 4.55 16.70 -18.26
C GLU A 342 3.04 16.91 -18.07
N LEU A 343 2.64 18.00 -17.42
CA LEU A 343 1.23 18.30 -17.16
C LEU A 343 0.47 18.74 -18.41
N ARG A 344 1.13 19.40 -19.38
CA ARG A 344 0.54 19.71 -20.69
C ARG A 344 0.13 18.45 -21.46
N GLY A 345 0.84 17.35 -21.26
CA GLY A 345 0.53 16.05 -21.86
C GLY A 345 -0.66 15.31 -21.23
N ILE A 346 -1.24 15.84 -20.15
CA ILE A 346 -2.45 15.29 -19.51
C ILE A 346 -3.69 15.96 -20.12
N PRO A 347 -4.66 15.19 -20.63
CA PRO A 347 -5.92 15.73 -21.12
C PRO A 347 -6.66 16.53 -20.04
N GLU A 348 -7.45 17.51 -20.47
CA GLU A 348 -8.32 18.32 -19.58
C GLU A 348 -9.45 17.52 -18.94
#